data_AF-A0A7K1DUZ0-F1
#
_entry.id   AF-A0A7K1DUZ0-F1
#
_cell.length_a   1.000
_cell.length_b   1.000
_cell.length_c   1.000
_cell.angle_alpha   90.00
_cell.angle_beta   90.00
_cell.angle_gamma   90.00
#
_symmetry.space_group_name_H-M   'P 1'
#
loop_
_entity.id
_entity.type
_entity.pdbx_description
1 polymer ?
#
loop_
_entity_poly.entity_id
_entity_poly.type
_entity_poly.pdbx_seq_one_letter_code
_entity_poly.pdbx_strand_id
1 'polypeptide(L)'
;MDANGFERLLVQLRTFTPRAEIVLEEVPAPQKLATYAFAFSVDVSNGKIGDEEDELASGRFVLLHEPGGQESWEGEFRCVTFVRADVDSAMAQDPLLPEFGWGWFLSAL
;
A
#
# COMPACT_ATOMS: atom_id res chain seq x y z
N MET A 1 19.32 3.99 -7.37
CA MET A 1 19.58 4.56 -6.03
C MET A 1 20.49 3.57 -5.31
N ASP A 2 21.41 4.00 -4.45
CA ASP A 2 22.29 3.05 -3.72
C ASP A 2 21.61 2.56 -2.42
N ALA A 3 22.26 1.64 -1.70
CA ALA A 3 21.74 1.09 -0.43
C ALA A 3 21.40 2.19 0.58
N ASN A 4 22.23 3.23 0.67
CA ASN A 4 22.02 4.36 1.57
C ASN A 4 20.78 5.18 1.20
N GLY A 5 20.50 5.33 -0.09
CA GLY A 5 19.27 5.99 -0.54
C GLY A 5 18.02 5.20 -0.16
N PHE A 6 18.04 3.87 -0.31
CA PHE A 6 16.90 3.04 0.06
C PHE A 6 16.63 3.09 1.57
N GLU A 7 17.66 3.00 2.41
CA GLU A 7 17.50 3.12 3.87
C GLU A 7 16.91 4.47 4.28
N ARG A 8 17.32 5.58 3.66
CA ARG A 8 16.71 6.90 3.91
C ARG A 8 15.22 6.91 3.56
N LEU A 9 14.83 6.26 2.47
CA LEU A 9 13.43 6.12 2.10
C LEU A 9 12.65 5.29 3.13
N LEU A 10 13.24 4.20 3.65
CA LEU A 10 12.60 3.40 4.71
C LEU A 10 12.40 4.19 5.99
N VAL A 11 13.34 5.07 6.35
CA VAL A 11 13.17 5.97 7.51
C VAL A 11 11.96 6.88 7.30
N GLN A 12 11.76 7.43 6.11
CA GLN A 12 10.57 8.24 5.80
C GLN A 12 9.28 7.42 5.90
N LEU A 13 9.26 6.21 5.35
CA LEU A 13 8.09 5.32 5.43
C LEU A 13 7.73 4.95 6.87
N ARG A 14 8.72 4.63 7.71
CA ARG A 14 8.51 4.26 9.12
C ARG A 14 8.10 5.43 10.02
N THR A 15 8.38 6.66 9.61
CA THR A 15 8.07 7.87 10.40
C THR A 15 6.84 8.61 9.88
N PHE A 16 6.26 8.15 8.77
CA PHE A 16 5.00 8.67 8.25
C PHE A 16 3.89 8.46 9.28
N THR A 17 3.12 9.53 9.54
CA THR A 17 1.94 9.46 10.40
C THR A 17 0.69 9.36 9.52
N PRO A 18 0.03 8.20 9.43
CA PRO A 18 -1.19 8.06 8.66
C PRO A 18 -2.36 8.79 9.35
N ARG A 19 -3.52 8.84 8.68
CA ARG A 19 -4.76 9.30 9.31
C ARG A 19 -5.12 8.37 10.48
N ALA A 20 -5.84 8.89 11.48
CA ALA A 20 -6.10 8.16 12.73
C ALA A 20 -6.86 6.84 12.53
N GLU A 21 -7.65 6.75 11.46
CA GLU A 21 -8.40 5.56 11.08
C GLU A 21 -7.56 4.49 10.36
N ILE A 22 -6.27 4.75 10.08
CA ILE A 22 -5.39 3.84 9.36
C ILE A 22 -4.26 3.37 10.29
N VAL A 23 -4.13 2.06 10.44
CA VAL A 23 -3.01 1.42 11.13
C VAL A 23 -2.06 0.84 10.10
N LEU A 24 -0.77 1.17 10.22
CA LEU A 24 0.30 0.62 9.39
C LEU A 24 1.23 -0.22 10.26
N GLU A 25 1.43 -1.48 9.89
CA GLU A 25 2.37 -2.37 10.58
C GLU A 25 3.42 -2.90 9.60
N GLU A 26 4.70 -2.74 9.95
CA GLU A 26 5.79 -3.29 9.12
C GLU A 26 5.76 -4.82 9.21
N VAL A 27 5.68 -5.46 8.04
CA VAL A 27 5.60 -6.91 7.91
C VAL A 27 6.74 -7.43 7.03
N PRO A 28 7.11 -8.71 7.14
CA PRO A 28 8.13 -9.29 6.27
C PRO A 28 7.77 -9.10 4.78
N ALA A 29 8.66 -8.43 4.06
CA ALA A 29 8.47 -8.18 2.63
C ALA A 29 8.63 -9.48 1.81
N PRO A 30 8.00 -9.56 0.62
CA PRO A 30 8.20 -10.68 -0.29
C PRO A 30 9.69 -10.89 -0.60
N GLN A 31 10.12 -12.14 -0.60
CA GLN A 31 11.52 -12.50 -0.81
C GLN A 31 11.79 -12.80 -2.28
N LYS A 32 13.04 -12.59 -2.72
CA LYS A 32 13.54 -12.96 -4.06
C LYS A 32 12.89 -12.21 -5.23
N LEU A 33 12.23 -11.08 -4.99
CA LEU A 33 11.70 -10.21 -6.06
C LEU A 33 12.64 -9.06 -6.42
N ALA A 34 13.52 -8.66 -5.51
CA ALA A 34 14.42 -7.52 -5.62
C ALA A 34 15.60 -7.67 -4.66
N THR A 35 16.68 -6.94 -4.89
CA THR A 35 17.78 -6.78 -3.91
C THR A 35 17.29 -6.17 -2.59
N TYR A 36 16.40 -5.17 -2.64
CA TYR A 36 15.81 -4.56 -1.46
C TYR A 36 14.29 -4.55 -1.52
N ALA A 37 13.64 -4.84 -0.39
CA ALA A 37 12.19 -4.89 -0.30
C ALA A 37 11.71 -4.42 1.08
N PHE A 38 10.53 -3.80 1.09
CA PHE A 38 9.85 -3.31 2.27
C PHE A 38 8.35 -3.56 2.14
N ALA A 39 7.64 -3.78 3.25
CA ALA A 39 6.20 -3.98 3.23
C ALA A 39 5.49 -3.49 4.49
N PHE A 40 4.28 -2.99 4.30
CA PHE A 40 3.30 -2.74 5.35
C PHE A 40 2.07 -3.63 5.16
N SER A 41 1.51 -4.16 6.25
CA SER A 41 0.07 -4.42 6.32
C SER A 41 -0.65 -3.13 6.70
N VAL A 42 -1.89 -3.02 6.24
CA VAL A 42 -2.73 -1.85 6.44
C VAL A 42 -4.08 -2.33 6.90
N ASP A 43 -4.56 -1.77 8.01
CA ASP A 43 -5.94 -1.94 8.48
C ASP A 43 -6.58 -0.56 8.61
N VAL A 44 -7.84 -0.45 8.20
CA VAL A 44 -8.60 0.79 8.18
C VAL A 44 -9.89 0.58 8.94
N SER A 45 -10.15 1.40 9.97
CA SER A 45 -11.37 1.34 10.76
C SER A 45 -12.29 2.53 10.49
N ASN A 46 -13.48 2.50 11.08
CA ASN A 46 -14.42 3.62 11.09
C ASN A 46 -13.98 4.79 12.02
N GLY A 47 -12.79 4.72 12.62
CA GLY A 47 -12.25 5.73 13.54
C GLY A 47 -12.86 5.70 14.95
N LYS A 48 -13.70 4.71 15.25
CA LYS A 48 -14.24 4.46 16.60
C LYS A 48 -13.36 3.44 17.34
N ILE A 49 -13.66 3.23 18.62
CA ILE A 49 -12.86 2.39 19.53
C ILE A 49 -13.79 1.46 20.30
N GLY A 50 -13.32 0.23 20.58
CA GLY A 50 -14.05 -0.74 21.41
C GLY A 50 -15.17 -1.41 20.63
N ASP A 51 -16.33 -1.61 21.27
CA ASP A 51 -17.44 -2.35 20.65
C ASP A 51 -18.08 -1.65 19.44
N GLU A 52 -17.76 -0.37 19.20
CA GLU A 52 -18.22 0.37 18.02
C GLU A 52 -17.18 0.42 16.89
N GLU A 53 -16.01 -0.20 17.07
CA GLU A 53 -14.96 -0.28 16.05
C GLU A 53 -15.37 -1.27 14.95
N ASP A 54 -15.40 -0.78 13.71
CA ASP A 54 -15.65 -1.59 12.53
C ASP A 54 -14.46 -1.50 11.57
N GLU A 55 -13.97 -2.65 11.09
CA GLU A 55 -13.00 -2.71 9.99
C GLU A 55 -13.70 -2.34 8.67
N LEU A 56 -13.20 -1.32 8.00
CA LEU A 56 -13.71 -0.85 6.70
C LEU A 56 -12.92 -1.43 5.53
N ALA A 57 -11.61 -1.58 5.71
CA ALA A 57 -10.72 -2.08 4.68
C ALA A 57 -9.44 -2.64 5.29
N SER A 58 -8.82 -3.56 4.55
CA SER A 58 -7.47 -4.06 4.84
C SER A 58 -6.65 -4.13 3.57
N GLY A 59 -5.33 -4.16 3.70
CA GLY A 59 -4.45 -4.08 2.55
C GLY A 59 -3.00 -4.40 2.85
N ARG A 60 -2.21 -4.36 1.78
CA ARG A 60 -0.77 -4.58 1.83
C ARG A 60 -0.08 -3.67 0.84
N PHE A 61 0.91 -2.94 1.33
CA PHE A 61 1.80 -2.13 0.51
C PHE A 61 3.17 -2.81 0.45
N VAL A 62 3.77 -2.90 -0.74
CA VAL A 62 5.10 -3.45 -0.96
C VAL A 62 5.89 -2.49 -1.83
N LEU A 63 7.08 -2.12 -1.36
CA LEU A 63 8.06 -1.38 -2.12
C LEU A 63 9.25 -2.29 -2.43
N LEU A 64 9.58 -2.39 -3.72
CA LEU A 64 10.73 -3.12 -4.23
C LEU A 64 11.72 -2.14 -4.84
N HIS A 65 13.01 -2.41 -4.64
CA HIS A 65 14.09 -1.65 -5.24
C HIS A 65 15.19 -2.59 -5.73
N GLU A 66 15.47 -2.50 -7.03
CA GLU A 66 16.56 -3.20 -7.70
C GLU A 66 17.55 -2.17 -8.26
N PRO A 67 18.73 -2.00 -7.64
CA PRO A 67 19.77 -1.13 -8.18
C PRO A 67 20.18 -1.55 -9.60
N GLY A 68 20.21 -0.61 -10.54
CA GLY A 68 20.46 -0.92 -11.95
C GLY A 68 19.21 -1.35 -12.74
N GLY A 69 18.08 -1.52 -12.05
CA GLY A 69 16.76 -1.70 -12.65
C GLY A 69 16.44 -3.11 -13.11
N GLN A 70 15.15 -3.32 -13.39
CA GLN A 70 14.64 -4.50 -14.08
C GLN A 70 13.83 -4.05 -15.29
N GLU A 71 14.07 -4.65 -16.46
CA GLU A 71 13.38 -4.29 -17.71
C GLU A 71 11.86 -4.33 -17.54
N SER A 72 11.33 -5.36 -16.86
CA SER A 72 9.90 -5.52 -16.60
C SER A 72 9.25 -4.45 -15.70
N TRP A 73 10.05 -3.58 -15.06
CA TRP A 73 9.57 -2.51 -14.19
C TRP A 73 9.74 -1.14 -14.82
N GLU A 74 10.49 -1.04 -15.93
CA GLU A 74 10.83 0.22 -16.59
C GLU A 74 11.49 1.23 -15.64
N GLY A 75 12.24 0.73 -14.65
CA GLY A 75 12.88 1.55 -13.62
C GLY A 75 13.57 0.73 -12.52
N GLU A 76 14.08 1.43 -11.51
CA GLU A 76 14.73 0.81 -10.33
C GLU A 76 13.75 0.44 -9.23
N PHE A 77 12.56 1.05 -9.21
CA PHE A 77 11.56 0.87 -8.16
C PHE A 77 10.29 0.24 -8.70
N ARG A 78 9.66 -0.58 -7.87
CA ARG A 78 8.30 -1.07 -8.12
C ARG A 78 7.49 -1.00 -6.83
N CYS A 79 6.35 -0.34 -6.92
CA CYS A 79 5.35 -0.30 -5.86
C CYS A 79 4.21 -1.25 -6.22
N VAL A 80 3.81 -2.08 -5.27
CA VAL A 80 2.66 -2.98 -5.41
C VAL A 80 1.78 -2.80 -4.18
N THR A 81 0.50 -2.49 -4.39
CA THR A 81 -0.48 -2.42 -3.32
C THR A 81 -1.66 -3.34 -3.62
N PHE A 82 -2.15 -4.00 -2.58
CA PHE A 82 -3.40 -4.74 -2.59
C PHE A 82 -4.34 -4.11 -1.55
N VAL A 83 -5.59 -3.91 -1.93
CA VAL A 83 -6.63 -3.35 -1.05
C VAL A 83 -7.86 -4.23 -1.14
N ARG A 84 -8.44 -4.51 0.02
CA ARG A 84 -9.73 -5.17 0.19
C ARG A 84 -10.61 -4.24 1.00
N ALA A 85 -11.83 -4.02 0.52
CA ALA A 85 -12.88 -3.30 1.22
C ALA A 85 -14.22 -3.92 0.85
N ASP A 86 -15.20 -3.79 1.74
CA ASP A 86 -16.57 -4.15 1.42
C ASP A 86 -17.17 -3.08 0.50
N VAL A 87 -17.86 -3.53 -0.53
CA VAL A 87 -18.61 -2.68 -1.47
C VAL A 87 -20.03 -3.17 -1.55
N ASP A 88 -20.97 -2.25 -1.80
CA ASP A 88 -22.36 -2.65 -1.99
C ASP A 88 -22.55 -3.41 -3.30
N SER A 89 -23.67 -4.13 -3.40
CA SER A 89 -23.94 -5.00 -4.55
C SER A 89 -24.15 -4.23 -5.85
N ALA A 90 -24.60 -2.98 -5.81
CA ALA A 90 -24.77 -2.17 -7.01
C ALA A 90 -23.40 -1.74 -7.55
N MET A 91 -22.49 -1.29 -6.66
CA MET A 91 -21.10 -1.00 -6.99
C MET A 91 -20.39 -2.22 -7.57
N ALA A 92 -20.54 -3.39 -6.93
CA ALA A 92 -19.88 -4.62 -7.38
C ALA A 92 -20.30 -5.09 -8.79
N GLN A 93 -21.48 -4.69 -9.25
CA GLN A 93 -22.00 -5.01 -10.59
C GLN A 93 -21.69 -3.92 -11.62
N ASP A 94 -21.13 -2.78 -11.20
CA ASP A 94 -20.77 -1.70 -12.11
C ASP A 94 -19.50 -2.06 -12.90
N PRO A 95 -19.56 -2.21 -14.23
CA PRO A 95 -18.39 -2.52 -15.04
C PRO A 95 -17.34 -1.40 -15.05
N LEU A 96 -17.69 -0.17 -14.64
CA LEU A 96 -16.78 0.98 -14.56
C LEU A 96 -16.13 1.14 -13.18
N LEU A 97 -16.44 0.26 -12.23
CA LEU A 97 -15.85 0.29 -10.89
C LEU A 97 -14.29 0.34 -10.93
N PRO A 98 -13.59 -0.42 -11.81
CA PRO A 98 -12.13 -0.33 -11.90
C PRO A 98 -11.63 1.07 -12.28
N GLU A 99 -12.25 1.71 -13.27
CA GLU A 99 -11.90 3.05 -13.73
C GLU A 99 -12.15 4.11 -12.65
N PHE A 100 -13.28 4.03 -11.95
CA PHE A 100 -13.57 4.93 -10.83
C PHE A 100 -12.62 4.71 -9.65
N GLY A 101 -12.36 3.44 -9.30
CA GLY A 101 -11.40 3.09 -8.24
C GLY A 101 -10.02 3.66 -8.52
N TRP A 102 -9.55 3.58 -9.77
CA TRP A 102 -8.31 4.20 -10.18
C TRP A 102 -8.34 5.73 -10.05
N GLY A 103 -9.45 6.36 -10.44
CA GLY A 103 -9.66 7.81 -10.26
C GLY A 103 -9.61 8.26 -8.80
N TRP A 104 -10.21 7.50 -7.89
CA TRP A 104 -10.13 7.77 -6.44
C TRP A 104 -8.71 7.67 -5.91
N PHE A 105 -7.97 6.64 -6.34
CA PHE A 105 -6.57 6.48 -5.97
C PHE A 105 -5.74 7.70 -6.41
N LEU A 106 -5.86 8.11 -7.68
CA LEU A 106 -5.13 9.27 -8.19
C LEU A 106 -5.51 10.58 -7.49
N SER A 107 -6.76 10.73 -7.08
CA SER A 107 -7.23 11.93 -6.36
C SER A 107 -6.74 12.00 -4.92
N ALA A 108 -6.28 10.88 -4.36
CA ALA A 108 -5.79 10.77 -2.99
C ALA A 108 -4.25 10.90 -2.87
N LEU A 109 -3.54 11.02 -4.00
CA LEU A 109 -2.09 11.28 -4.08
C LEU A 109 -1.79 12.78 -4.13
#